data_AF-A0A1L3FMB3-F1
#
_entry.id   AF-A0A1L3FMB3-F1
#
_cell.length_a   1.000
_cell.length_b   1.000
_cell.length_c   1.000
_cell.angle_alpha   90.00
_cell.angle_beta   90.00
_cell.angle_gamma   90.00
#
_symmetry.space_group_name_H-M   'P 1'
#
loop_
_entity.id
_entity.type
_entity.pdbx_description
1 polymer ?
#
loop_
_entity_poly.entity_id
_entity_poly.type
_entity_poly.pdbx_seq_one_letter_code
_entity_poly.pdbx_strand_id
1 'polypeptide(L)'
;MASDFAQRVDIVERWVGSMLESGTQDCAIGLSSRMMVAAGGRARIKDCVAKSGLSASQFQRRFATQVGMAPKLFARTIRFDRALASRRNTPSRSWKDIIHELGYFDQADFIRERHAFAGLPPGGFVGEWDNIFFPADD
;
A
#
# COMPACT_ATOMS: atom_id res chain seq x y z
N MET A 1 -12.03 -33.91 11.63
CA MET A 1 -10.78 -33.47 10.97
C MET A 1 -10.93 -33.78 9.49
N ALA A 2 -10.52 -32.87 8.60
CA ALA A 2 -10.60 -33.09 7.15
C ALA A 2 -9.75 -34.28 6.74
N SER A 3 -10.30 -35.19 5.93
CA SER A 3 -9.63 -36.45 5.55
C SER A 3 -8.57 -36.28 4.46
N ASP A 4 -8.62 -35.21 3.69
CA ASP A 4 -7.70 -34.95 2.57
C ASP A 4 -7.47 -33.44 2.32
N PHE A 5 -6.58 -33.12 1.37
CA PHE A 5 -6.23 -31.73 1.02
C PHE A 5 -7.41 -30.97 0.39
N ALA A 6 -8.20 -31.61 -0.46
CA ALA A 6 -9.33 -30.97 -1.13
C ALA A 6 -10.39 -30.54 -0.11
N GLN A 7 -10.70 -31.39 0.87
CA GLN A 7 -11.59 -31.04 1.97
C GLN A 7 -11.04 -29.89 2.84
N ARG A 8 -9.71 -29.80 3.02
CA ARG A 8 -9.11 -28.65 3.73
C ARG A 8 -9.29 -27.35 2.94
N VAL A 9 -9.10 -27.39 1.62
CA VAL A 9 -9.34 -26.25 0.73
C VAL A 9 -10.81 -25.83 0.79
N ASP A 10 -11.74 -26.77 0.61
CA ASP A 10 -13.19 -26.50 0.67
C ASP A 10 -13.63 -25.86 1.99
N ILE A 11 -13.09 -26.33 3.12
CA ILE A 11 -13.38 -25.76 4.44
C ILE A 11 -12.87 -24.32 4.53
N VAL A 12 -11.65 -24.05 4.06
CA VAL A 12 -11.08 -22.71 4.05
C VAL A 12 -11.85 -21.79 3.10
N GLU A 13 -12.17 -22.24 1.89
CA GLU A 13 -12.93 -21.48 0.90
C GLU A 13 -14.32 -21.11 1.42
N ARG A 14 -15.02 -22.05 2.05
CA ARG A 14 -16.33 -21.79 2.65
C ARG A 14 -16.24 -20.82 3.84
N TRP A 15 -15.20 -20.94 4.65
CA TRP A 15 -14.94 -20.01 5.75
C TRP A 15 -14.63 -18.60 5.24
N VAL A 16 -13.74 -18.46 4.25
CA VAL A 16 -13.46 -17.17 3.58
C VAL A 16 -14.73 -16.61 2.93
N GLY A 17 -15.53 -17.46 2.26
CA GLY A 17 -16.82 -17.07 1.70
C GLY A 17 -17.76 -16.50 2.74
N SER A 18 -17.89 -17.16 3.90
CA SER A 18 -18.70 -16.65 5.02
C SER A 18 -18.21 -15.31 5.58
N MET A 19 -16.89 -15.05 5.54
CA MET A 19 -16.33 -13.75 5.93
C MET A 19 -16.70 -12.63 4.96
N LEU A 20 -16.78 -12.95 3.66
CA LEU A 20 -17.19 -12.02 2.62
C LEU A 20 -18.70 -11.74 2.67
N GLU A 21 -19.52 -12.75 2.96
CA GLU A 21 -20.98 -12.63 3.15
C GLU A 21 -21.35 -11.88 4.43
N SER A 22 -20.52 -11.98 5.47
CA SER A 22 -20.59 -11.16 6.69
C SER A 22 -20.21 -9.69 6.45
N GLY A 23 -20.17 -9.27 5.18
CA GLY A 23 -19.74 -7.98 4.67
C GLY A 23 -20.03 -6.86 5.65
N THR A 24 -18.94 -6.33 6.18
CA THR A 24 -18.96 -5.16 7.07
C THR A 24 -19.84 -4.10 6.42
N GLN A 25 -20.90 -3.65 7.14
CA GLN A 25 -21.58 -2.40 6.82
C GLN A 25 -20.49 -1.39 6.48
N ASP A 26 -20.60 -0.81 5.29
CA ASP A 26 -19.52 -0.12 4.59
C ASP A 26 -18.91 0.97 5.48
N CYS A 27 -17.93 0.56 6.30
CA CYS A 27 -17.55 1.36 7.45
C CYS A 27 -16.65 2.49 6.94
N ALA A 28 -16.64 3.61 7.65
CA ALA A 28 -15.92 4.81 7.25
C ALA A 28 -14.45 4.55 6.84
N ILE A 29 -13.81 3.53 7.42
CA ILE A 29 -12.48 3.07 7.06
C ILE A 29 -12.46 2.34 5.71
N GLY A 30 -13.38 1.40 5.46
CA GLY A 30 -13.50 0.70 4.18
C GLY A 30 -13.69 1.67 3.00
N LEU A 31 -14.59 2.64 3.14
CA LEU A 31 -14.78 3.71 2.14
C LEU A 31 -13.50 4.52 1.93
N SER A 32 -12.84 4.91 3.02
CA SER A 32 -11.58 5.66 2.95
C SER A 32 -10.47 4.86 2.27
N SER A 33 -10.34 3.57 2.56
CA SER A 33 -9.37 2.69 1.93
C SER A 33 -9.60 2.61 0.43
N ARG A 34 -10.86 2.43 -0.02
CA ARG A 34 -11.19 2.44 -1.45
C ARG A 34 -10.88 3.78 -2.11
N MET A 35 -11.19 4.89 -1.45
CA MET A 35 -10.82 6.22 -1.95
C MET A 35 -9.31 6.38 -2.12
N MET A 36 -8.53 5.91 -1.15
CA MET A 36 -7.07 5.97 -1.20
C MET A 36 -6.50 5.11 -2.34
N VAL A 37 -7.04 3.90 -2.54
CA VAL A 37 -6.68 3.02 -3.65
C VAL A 37 -7.04 3.65 -4.99
N ALA A 38 -8.25 4.19 -5.15
CA ALA A 38 -8.68 4.86 -6.38
C ALA A 38 -7.82 6.08 -6.71
N ALA A 39 -7.39 6.84 -5.70
CA ALA A 39 -6.57 8.03 -5.86
C ALA A 39 -5.07 7.76 -6.13
N GLY A 40 -4.63 6.51 -6.27
CA GLY A 40 -3.20 6.25 -6.45
C GLY A 40 -2.39 6.30 -5.16
N GLY A 41 -3.03 6.28 -3.98
CA GLY A 41 -2.36 6.61 -2.71
C GLY A 41 -2.11 8.11 -2.52
N ARG A 42 -2.63 8.96 -3.41
CA ARG A 42 -2.48 10.44 -3.34
C ARG A 42 -3.64 11.14 -2.64
N ALA A 43 -4.62 10.39 -2.14
CA ALA A 43 -5.72 10.95 -1.37
C ALA A 43 -5.17 11.66 -0.12
N ARG A 44 -5.65 12.88 0.15
CA ARG A 44 -5.27 13.58 1.37
C ARG A 44 -5.98 12.94 2.55
N ILE A 45 -5.22 12.55 3.57
CA ILE A 45 -5.77 11.90 4.77
C ILE A 45 -6.85 12.79 5.43
N LYS A 46 -6.67 14.11 5.43
CA LYS A 46 -7.67 15.06 5.95
C LYS A 46 -9.04 14.95 5.25
N ASP A 47 -9.05 14.67 3.95
CA ASP A 47 -10.29 14.56 3.18
C ASP A 47 -10.99 13.23 3.49
N CYS A 48 -10.21 12.18 3.75
CA CYS A 48 -10.72 10.88 4.23
C CYS A 48 -11.33 11.02 5.64
N VAL A 49 -10.64 11.72 6.54
CA VAL A 49 -11.13 12.00 7.91
C VAL A 49 -12.43 12.80 7.85
N ALA A 50 -12.48 13.87 7.05
CA ALA A 50 -13.68 14.70 6.90
C ALA A 50 -14.90 13.89 6.41
N LYS A 51 -14.70 12.93 5.50
CA LYS A 51 -15.76 12.06 4.98
C LYS A 51 -16.12 10.90 5.90
N SER A 52 -15.28 10.61 6.90
CA SER A 52 -15.46 9.48 7.81
C SER A 52 -16.45 9.74 8.95
N GLY A 53 -16.75 11.00 9.25
CA GLY A 53 -17.50 11.40 10.45
C GLY A 53 -16.75 11.16 11.77
N LEU A 54 -15.46 10.81 11.71
CA LEU A 54 -14.60 10.55 12.87
C LEU A 54 -13.67 11.73 13.14
N SER A 55 -13.25 11.89 14.39
CA SER A 55 -12.08 12.72 14.69
C SER A 55 -10.81 12.13 14.09
N ALA A 56 -9.76 12.94 13.88
CA ALA A 56 -8.50 12.46 13.33
C ALA A 56 -7.86 11.33 14.15
N SER A 57 -7.94 11.40 15.49
CA SER A 57 -7.41 10.35 16.39
C SER A 57 -8.23 9.05 16.30
N GLN A 58 -9.56 9.16 16.28
CA GLN A 58 -10.45 8.00 16.09
C GLN A 58 -10.22 7.33 14.74
N PHE A 59 -10.09 8.14 13.68
CA PHE A 59 -9.80 7.68 12.34
C PHE A 59 -8.48 6.90 12.31
N GLN A 60 -7.38 7.48 12.80
CA GLN A 60 -6.08 6.80 12.82
C GLN A 60 -6.13 5.48 13.58
N ARG A 61 -6.71 5.47 14.78
CA ARG A 61 -6.83 4.27 15.61
C ARG A 61 -7.65 3.19 14.91
N ARG A 62 -8.85 3.52 14.42
CA ARG A 62 -9.72 2.56 13.74
C ARG A 62 -9.10 2.05 12.44
N PHE A 63 -8.45 2.92 11.67
CA PHE A 63 -7.76 2.54 10.44
C PHE A 63 -6.64 1.54 10.75
N ALA A 64 -5.81 1.81 11.76
CA ALA A 64 -4.75 0.89 12.17
C ALA A 64 -5.30 -0.46 12.65
N THR A 65 -6.41 -0.48 13.40
CA THR A 65 -7.04 -1.73 13.86
C THR A 65 -7.64 -2.54 12.72
N GLN A 66 -8.30 -1.89 11.76
CA GLN A 66 -9.04 -2.59 10.70
C GLN A 66 -8.19 -2.92 9.46
N VAL A 67 -7.22 -2.07 9.12
CA VAL A 67 -6.33 -2.24 7.95
C VAL A 67 -4.96 -2.79 8.35
N GLY A 68 -4.61 -2.75 9.64
CA GLY A 68 -3.33 -3.25 10.16
C GLY A 68 -2.17 -2.24 10.05
N MET A 69 -2.42 -1.02 9.58
CA MET A 69 -1.39 0.01 9.45
C MET A 69 -1.97 1.43 9.51
N ALA A 70 -1.13 2.43 9.78
CA ALA A 70 -1.57 3.81 9.78
C ALA A 70 -2.01 4.27 8.36
N PRO A 71 -3.00 5.18 8.22
CA PRO A 71 -3.48 5.66 6.92
C PRO A 71 -2.36 6.20 6.04
N LYS A 72 -1.40 6.93 6.62
CA LYS A 72 -0.28 7.49 5.85
C LYS A 72 0.65 6.39 5.34
N LEU A 73 0.87 5.32 6.11
CA LEU A 73 1.66 4.17 5.66
C LEU A 73 0.92 3.43 4.53
N PHE A 74 -0.39 3.23 4.66
CA PHE A 74 -1.22 2.61 3.61
C PHE A 74 -1.16 3.38 2.28
N ALA A 75 -1.29 4.71 2.32
CA ALA A 75 -1.15 5.56 1.14
C ALA A 75 0.21 5.40 0.45
N ARG A 76 1.29 5.34 1.25
CA ARG A 76 2.65 5.10 0.77
C ARG A 76 2.80 3.73 0.12
N THR A 77 2.24 2.68 0.73
CA THR A 77 2.27 1.32 0.18
C THR A 77 1.59 1.27 -1.19
N ILE A 78 0.44 1.93 -1.33
CA ILE A 78 -0.28 2.02 -2.62
C ILE A 78 0.57 2.71 -3.69
N ARG A 79 1.24 3.82 -3.36
CA ARG A 79 2.11 4.53 -4.32
C ARG A 79 3.29 3.68 -4.74
N PHE A 80 3.94 3.02 -3.78
CA PHE A 80 5.09 2.16 -4.03
C PHE A 80 4.72 0.96 -4.89
N ASP A 81 3.61 0.27 -4.57
CA ASP A 81 3.09 -0.85 -5.37
C ASP A 81 2.80 -0.42 -6.81
N ARG A 82 2.20 0.76 -7.01
CA ARG A 82 1.99 1.32 -8.35
C ARG A 82 3.29 1.64 -9.08
N ALA A 83 4.33 2.08 -8.39
CA ALA A 83 5.64 2.32 -8.98
C ALA A 83 6.26 1.02 -9.51
N LEU A 84 6.21 -0.04 -8.69
CA LEU A 84 6.66 -1.37 -9.08
C LEU A 84 5.84 -1.92 -10.26
N ALA A 85 4.52 -1.77 -10.23
CA ALA A 85 3.64 -2.20 -11.31
C ALA A 85 3.93 -1.45 -12.62
N SER A 86 4.14 -0.13 -12.57
CA SER A 86 4.49 0.69 -13.74
C SER A 86 5.79 0.22 -14.40
N ARG A 87 6.83 -0.05 -13.58
CA ARG A 87 8.11 -0.59 -14.08
C ARG A 87 7.97 -2.00 -14.64
N ARG A 88 7.22 -2.88 -13.97
CA ARG A 88 7.00 -4.27 -14.40
C ARG A 88 6.23 -4.34 -15.72
N ASN A 89 5.19 -3.53 -15.86
CA ASN A 89 4.34 -3.51 -17.06
C ASN A 89 5.03 -2.84 -18.25
N THR A 90 5.91 -1.86 -18.00
CA THR A 90 6.65 -1.16 -19.04
C THR A 90 8.13 -1.01 -18.63
N PRO A 91 8.97 -2.06 -18.85
CA PRO A 91 10.37 -2.06 -18.45
C PRO A 91 11.26 -1.03 -19.16
N SER A 92 10.76 -0.35 -20.19
CA SER A 92 11.46 0.76 -20.85
C SER A 92 11.24 2.12 -20.18
N ARG A 93 10.25 2.27 -19.29
CA ARG A 93 10.00 3.54 -18.60
C ARG A 93 11.09 3.85 -17.58
N SER A 94 11.65 5.06 -17.63
CA SER A 94 12.61 5.51 -16.64
C SER A 94 11.96 5.62 -15.26
N TRP A 95 12.73 5.37 -14.20
CA TRP A 95 12.23 5.57 -12.84
C TRP A 95 11.91 7.02 -12.53
N LYS A 96 12.63 7.96 -13.16
CA LYS A 96 12.39 9.39 -13.04
C LYS A 96 10.97 9.75 -13.48
N ASP A 97 10.51 9.22 -14.61
CA ASP A 97 9.15 9.44 -15.11
C ASP A 97 8.11 8.80 -14.19
N ILE A 98 8.37 7.59 -13.70
CA ILE A 98 7.48 6.86 -12.78
C ILE A 98 7.30 7.64 -11.46
N ILE A 99 8.40 8.13 -10.89
CA ILE A 99 8.42 8.91 -9.65
C ILE A 99 7.59 10.19 -9.82
N HIS A 100 7.83 10.92 -10.92
CA HIS A 100 7.12 12.16 -11.21
C HIS A 100 5.62 11.92 -11.41
N GLU A 101 5.23 10.88 -12.15
CA GLU A 101 3.83 10.53 -12.42
C GLU A 101 3.07 10.16 -11.13
N LEU A 102 3.73 9.46 -10.21
CA LEU A 102 3.12 8.95 -8.97
C LEU A 102 3.11 9.96 -7.82
N GLY A 103 3.62 11.17 -8.04
CA GLY A 103 3.56 12.27 -7.08
C GLY A 103 4.53 12.11 -5.92
N TYR A 104 5.70 11.51 -6.17
CA TYR A 104 6.87 11.69 -5.32
C TYR A 104 7.45 13.08 -5.56
N PHE A 105 7.99 13.68 -4.49
CA PHE A 105 8.59 15.01 -4.60
C PHE A 105 9.88 14.97 -5.44
N ASP A 106 10.73 13.98 -5.16
CA ASP A 106 11.98 13.72 -5.85
C ASP A 106 12.37 12.23 -5.73
N GLN A 107 13.50 11.89 -6.34
CA GLN A 107 14.07 10.55 -6.26
C GLN A 107 14.47 10.15 -4.83
N ALA A 108 14.92 11.11 -4.01
CA ALA A 108 15.29 10.84 -2.62
C ALA A 108 14.08 10.44 -1.77
N ASP A 109 12.90 11.02 -2.04
CA ASP A 109 11.64 10.66 -1.39
C ASP A 109 11.24 9.22 -1.69
N PHE A 110 11.37 8.81 -2.95
CA PHE A 110 11.13 7.43 -3.37
C PHE A 110 12.13 6.45 -2.74
N ILE A 111 13.43 6.79 -2.74
CA ILE A 111 14.48 5.95 -2.13
C ILE A 111 14.22 5.76 -0.62
N ARG A 112 13.91 6.83 0.11
CA ARG A 112 13.55 6.72 1.54
C ARG A 112 12.34 5.81 1.77
N GLU A 113 11.35 5.88 0.89
CA GLU A 113 10.17 5.03 0.96
C GLU A 113 10.49 3.56 0.66
N ARG A 114 11.32 3.29 -0.35
CA ARG A 114 11.86 1.96 -0.62
C ARG A 114 12.57 1.37 0.60
N HIS A 115 13.48 2.11 1.24
CA HIS A 115 14.22 1.60 2.41
C HIS A 115 13.26 1.26 3.56
N ALA A 116 12.28 2.13 3.81
CA ALA A 116 11.27 1.89 4.83
C ALA A 116 10.46 0.59 4.57
N PHE A 117 10.20 0.23 3.32
CA PHE A 117 9.49 -1.00 2.97
C PHE A 117 10.38 -2.25 2.89
N ALA A 118 11.67 -2.10 2.57
CA ALA A 118 12.65 -3.19 2.55
C ALA A 118 13.12 -3.60 3.96
N GLY A 119 12.63 -2.95 5.02
CA GLY A 119 13.06 -3.21 6.39
C GLY A 119 14.48 -2.70 6.70
N LEU A 120 15.04 -1.84 5.84
CA LEU A 120 16.39 -1.30 6.01
C LEU A 120 16.29 0.08 6.70
N PRO A 121 17.04 0.32 7.80
CA PRO A 121 17.07 1.62 8.44
C PRO A 121 17.63 2.69 7.47
N PRO A 122 17.15 3.96 7.53
CA PRO A 122 17.51 5.00 6.55
C PRO A 122 19.00 5.32 6.44
N GLY A 123 19.83 4.90 7.40
CA GLY A 123 21.28 5.13 7.41
C GLY A 123 22.14 3.87 7.25
N GLY A 124 21.55 2.69 7.01
CA GLY A 124 22.28 1.45 6.78
C GLY A 124 22.30 1.11 5.31
N PHE A 125 23.49 1.16 4.70
CA PHE A 125 23.79 0.80 3.29
C PHE A 125 23.50 1.87 2.24
N VAL A 126 24.32 2.94 2.25
CA VAL A 126 24.67 3.68 1.03
C VAL A 126 25.84 2.92 0.40
N GLY A 127 25.61 2.11 -0.65
CA GLY A 127 26.73 1.51 -1.37
C GLY A 127 26.41 0.39 -2.36
N GLU A 128 25.35 -0.40 -2.17
CA GLU A 128 25.16 -1.62 -2.99
C GLU A 128 23.77 -1.76 -3.64
N TRP A 129 22.87 -0.79 -3.44
CA TRP A 129 21.45 -0.90 -3.83
C TRP A 129 20.98 0.09 -4.90
N ASP A 130 21.79 1.11 -5.23
CA ASP A 130 21.50 2.05 -6.31
C ASP A 130 21.42 1.29 -7.65
N ASN A 131 22.35 0.36 -7.88
CA ASN A 131 22.47 -0.43 -9.12
C ASN A 131 21.28 -1.34 -9.49
N ILE A 132 20.34 -1.61 -8.58
CA ILE A 132 19.21 -2.52 -8.87
C ILE A 132 18.01 -1.78 -9.49
N PHE A 133 17.85 -0.49 -9.19
CA PHE A 133 16.73 0.30 -9.69
C PHE A 133 17.15 1.62 -10.33
N PHE A 134 18.27 2.20 -9.94
CA PHE A 134 18.87 3.38 -10.57
C PHE A 134 20.30 3.00 -10.98
N PRO A 135 20.48 2.17 -12.02
CA PRO A 135 21.80 2.09 -12.62
C PRO A 135 22.26 3.51 -12.92
N ALA A 136 23.51 3.84 -12.58
CA ALA A 136 24.11 5.08 -13.04
C ALA A 136 23.97 5.06 -14.57
N ASP A 137 23.11 5.92 -15.11
CA ASP A 137 22.83 5.96 -16.54
C ASP A 137 24.15 6.23 -17.30
N ASP A 138 24.38 5.45 -18.38
CA ASP A 138 25.07 5.93 -19.59
C ASP A 138 24.23 7.03 -20.26
#